data_AF-A0A378PLF8-F1
#
_entry.id   AF-A0A378PLF8-F1
#
_cell.length_a   1.000
_cell.length_b   1.000
_cell.length_c   1.000
_cell.angle_alpha   90.00
_cell.angle_beta   90.00
_cell.angle_gamma   90.00
#
_symmetry.space_group_name_H-M   'P 1'
#
loop_
_entity.id
_entity.type
_entity.pdbx_description
1 polymer ?
#
loop_
_entity_poly.entity_id
_entity_poly.type
_entity_poly.pdbx_seq_one_letter_code
_entity_poly.pdbx_strand_id
1 'polypeptide(L)'
;MQNNKIYTVTTHCAKNHKSNISLTLLEVAFDLFDKNKLWDTPCAICGGKIESVSKSNFEITDKLFNIWANNPDYQFSEGFYEDLDLAEMKYLPMLLRAIDDKNFPNSKKAVVVKALCALWYNNCEFPKSDYAH
;
A
#
# COMPACT_ATOMS: atom_id res chain seq x y z
N MET A 1 18.28 16.16 1.62
CA MET A 1 17.55 16.66 2.81
C MET A 1 16.45 15.67 3.13
N GLN A 2 16.56 14.92 4.23
CA GLN A 2 15.47 14.04 4.67
C GLN A 2 14.38 14.94 5.25
N ASN A 3 13.26 15.09 4.54
CA ASN A 3 12.05 15.60 5.17
C ASN A 3 11.70 14.65 6.31
N ASN A 4 11.67 15.14 7.55
CA ASN A 4 11.12 14.44 8.70
C ASN A 4 9.59 14.35 8.54
N LYS A 5 9.14 13.65 7.49
CA LYS A 5 7.75 13.33 7.29
C LYS A 5 7.36 12.37 8.42
N ILE A 6 6.47 12.84 9.29
CA ILE A 6 5.88 12.01 10.34
C ILE A 6 4.82 11.17 9.66
N TYR A 7 4.92 9.84 9.77
CA TYR A 7 3.88 8.94 9.33
C TYR A 7 2.95 8.66 10.49
N THR A 8 1.65 8.59 10.23
CA THR A 8 0.64 8.37 11.26
C THR A 8 -0.41 7.37 10.81
N VAL A 9 -0.98 6.69 11.80
CA VAL A 9 -2.33 6.12 11.73
C VAL A 9 -3.27 7.06 12.47
N THR A 10 -4.37 7.42 11.82
CA THR A 10 -5.42 8.28 12.38
C THR A 10 -6.69 7.48 12.57
N THR A 11 -7.19 7.42 13.80
CA THR A 11 -8.46 6.77 14.14
C THR A 11 -9.55 7.82 14.35
N HIS A 12 -10.77 7.52 13.89
CA HIS A 12 -11.95 8.35 14.11
C HIS A 12 -13.02 7.59 14.87
N CYS A 13 -13.69 8.24 15.82
CA CYS A 13 -14.88 7.70 16.47
C CYS A 13 -16.17 8.32 15.91
N ALA A 14 -17.33 7.76 16.29
CA ALA A 14 -18.66 8.24 15.90
C ALA A 14 -18.92 9.73 16.18
N LYS A 15 -18.25 10.28 17.21
CA LYS A 15 -18.34 11.71 17.57
C LYS A 15 -17.35 12.59 16.81
N ASN A 16 -16.70 12.04 15.77
CA ASN A 16 -15.71 12.69 14.92
C ASN A 16 -14.46 13.19 15.66
N HIS A 17 -14.16 12.64 16.85
CA HIS A 17 -12.88 12.87 17.49
C HIS A 17 -11.79 12.06 16.79
N LYS A 18 -10.61 12.66 16.65
CA LYS A 18 -9.44 12.06 16.01
C LYS A 18 -8.38 11.71 17.02
N SER A 19 -7.65 10.64 16.79
CA SER A 19 -6.43 10.30 17.53
C SER A 19 -5.37 9.83 16.56
N ASN A 20 -4.15 10.33 16.74
CA ASN A 20 -3.02 10.05 15.86
C ASN A 20 -1.99 9.22 16.62
N ILE A 21 -1.54 8.15 15.97
CA ILE A 21 -0.42 7.33 16.43
C ILE A 21 0.72 7.53 15.45
N SER A 22 1.86 7.99 15.94
CA SER A 22 3.07 8.15 15.14
C SER A 22 3.65 6.78 14.79
N LEU A 23 4.00 6.62 13.52
CA LEU A 23 4.61 5.44 12.94
C LEU A 23 5.86 5.84 12.17
N THR A 24 6.74 4.86 11.98
CA THR A 24 7.83 4.91 11.01
C THR A 24 7.31 4.65 9.60
N LEU A 25 8.13 4.98 8.60
CA LEU A 25 7.83 4.66 7.21
C LEU A 25 7.64 3.16 6.98
N LEU A 26 8.43 2.29 7.65
CA LEU A 26 8.31 0.84 7.46
C LEU A 26 7.03 0.30 8.09
N GLU A 27 6.66 0.81 9.26
CA GLU A 27 5.41 0.40 9.94
C GLU A 27 4.18 0.77 9.11
N VAL A 28 4.15 1.96 8.51
CA VAL A 28 3.02 2.34 7.65
C VAL A 28 3.05 1.61 6.31
N ALA A 29 4.24 1.37 5.74
CA ALA A 29 4.38 0.74 4.44
C ALA A 29 4.08 -0.76 4.45
N PHE A 30 4.32 -1.45 5.57
CA PHE A 30 4.13 -2.90 5.67
C PHE A 30 3.15 -3.31 6.76
N ASP A 31 2.35 -2.36 7.25
CA ASP A 31 1.36 -2.59 8.30
C ASP A 31 1.91 -3.25 9.57
N LEU A 32 3.11 -2.85 9.99
CA LEU A 32 3.81 -3.41 11.15
C LEU A 32 3.31 -2.79 12.46
N PHE A 33 2.00 -2.79 12.67
CA PHE A 33 1.36 -2.31 13.91
C PHE A 33 0.17 -3.18 14.30
N ASP A 34 -0.16 -3.21 15.59
CA ASP A 34 -1.25 -4.03 16.14
C ASP A 34 -2.62 -3.42 15.81
N LYS A 35 -3.21 -3.91 14.72
CA LYS A 35 -4.53 -3.48 14.23
C LYS A 35 -5.64 -3.84 15.20
N ASN A 36 -5.57 -5.00 15.85
CA ASN A 36 -6.61 -5.42 16.81
C ASN A 36 -6.63 -4.46 17.99
N LYS A 37 -5.44 -4.18 18.56
CA LYS A 37 -5.31 -3.18 19.61
C LYS A 37 -5.80 -1.81 19.17
N LEU A 38 -5.56 -1.41 17.93
CA LEU A 38 -6.05 -0.14 17.38
C LEU A 38 -7.59 -0.07 17.40
N TRP A 39 -8.27 -1.12 16.93
CA TRP A 39 -9.73 -1.17 16.87
C TRP A 39 -10.38 -1.35 18.24
N ASP A 40 -9.70 -2.03 19.17
CA ASP A 40 -10.17 -2.29 20.52
C ASP A 40 -9.92 -1.12 21.49
N THR A 41 -9.03 -0.19 21.14
CA THR A 41 -8.74 0.99 21.97
C THR A 41 -9.90 1.99 21.88
N PRO A 42 -10.57 2.32 23.00
CA PRO A 42 -11.62 3.33 23.00
C PRO A 42 -11.08 4.72 22.66
N CYS A 43 -11.93 5.58 22.09
CA CYS A 43 -11.60 6.97 21.86
C CYS A 43 -11.17 7.65 23.17
N ALA A 44 -9.95 8.21 23.20
CA ALA A 44 -9.40 8.85 24.40
C ALA A 44 -10.22 10.04 24.93
N ILE A 45 -11.06 10.65 24.07
CA ILE A 45 -11.86 11.84 24.43
C ILE A 45 -13.26 11.45 24.92
N CYS A 46 -13.92 10.49 24.28
CA CYS A 46 -15.33 10.18 24.58
C CYS A 46 -15.60 8.74 25.00
N GLY A 47 -14.58 7.89 25.07
CA GLY A 47 -14.69 6.46 25.38
C GLY A 47 -15.45 5.64 24.32
N GLY A 48 -15.87 6.25 23.21
CA GLY A 48 -16.61 5.58 22.14
C GLY A 48 -15.72 4.67 21.28
N LYS A 49 -16.34 3.76 20.52
CA LYS A 49 -15.66 2.86 19.58
C LYS A 49 -15.04 3.64 18.40
N ILE A 50 -13.93 3.13 17.87
CA ILE A 50 -13.36 3.57 16.60
C ILE A 50 -14.22 3.05 15.44
N GLU A 51 -14.58 3.93 14.51
CA GLU A 51 -15.38 3.61 13.32
C GLU A 51 -14.57 3.60 12.03
N SER A 52 -13.48 4.37 11.98
CA SER A 52 -12.60 4.37 10.82
C SER A 52 -11.15 4.62 11.17
N VAL A 53 -10.28 4.13 10.30
CA VAL A 53 -8.83 4.21 10.41
C VAL A 53 -8.29 4.69 9.06
N SER A 54 -7.37 5.65 9.09
CA SER A 54 -6.66 6.11 7.90
C SER A 54 -5.16 6.12 8.16
N LYS A 55 -4.40 5.71 7.15
CA LYS A 55 -2.93 5.68 7.19
C LYS A 55 -2.37 6.86 6.40
N SER A 56 -1.22 7.36 6.83
CA SER A 56 -0.45 8.31 6.04
C SER A 56 -0.02 7.71 4.70
N ASN A 57 -0.24 8.44 3.61
CA ASN A 57 0.27 8.05 2.30
C ASN A 57 1.80 8.10 2.27
N PHE A 58 2.39 7.13 1.62
CA PHE A 58 3.82 7.03 1.35
C PHE A 58 4.06 6.81 -0.15
N GLU A 59 5.30 7.03 -0.57
CA GLU A 59 5.74 6.73 -1.92
C GLU A 59 6.60 5.47 -1.87
N ILE A 60 6.34 4.52 -2.76
CA ILE A 60 7.15 3.32 -2.94
C ILE A 60 8.48 3.73 -3.59
N THR A 61 9.49 3.96 -2.75
CA THR A 61 10.86 4.22 -3.21
C THR A 61 11.58 2.92 -3.56
N ASP A 62 12.67 2.97 -4.34
CA ASP A 62 13.52 1.79 -4.62
C ASP A 62 13.96 1.08 -3.33
N LYS A 63 14.24 1.84 -2.27
CA LYS A 63 14.60 1.26 -0.96
C LYS A 63 13.46 0.43 -0.37
N LEU A 64 12.23 0.97 -0.38
CA LEU A 64 11.07 0.23 0.13
C LEU A 64 10.76 -0.98 -0.74
N PHE A 65 10.82 -0.82 -2.05
CA PHE A 65 10.61 -1.90 -3.00
C PHE A 65 11.62 -3.04 -2.81
N ASN A 66 12.89 -2.72 -2.55
CA ASN A 66 13.90 -3.73 -2.27
C ASN A 66 13.66 -4.43 -0.92
N ILE A 67 13.22 -3.70 0.11
CA ILE A 67 12.87 -4.32 1.41
C ILE A 67 11.68 -5.27 1.23
N TRP A 68 10.66 -4.82 0.50
CA TRP A 68 9.50 -5.62 0.14
C TRP A 68 9.88 -6.87 -0.66
N ALA A 69 10.69 -6.72 -1.70
CA ALA A 69 11.09 -7.82 -2.57
C ALA A 69 11.81 -8.93 -1.79
N ASN A 70 12.68 -8.55 -0.86
CA ASN A 70 13.50 -9.48 -0.07
C ASN A 70 12.79 -10.06 1.17
N ASN A 71 11.55 -9.63 1.47
CA ASN A 71 10.82 -10.12 2.62
C ASN A 71 9.47 -10.74 2.19
N PRO A 72 9.30 -12.07 2.28
CA PRO A 72 8.09 -12.73 1.82
C PRO A 72 6.84 -12.31 2.60
N ASP A 73 6.99 -11.90 3.86
CA ASP A 73 5.88 -11.57 4.76
C ASP A 73 5.40 -10.11 4.59
N TYR A 74 6.17 -9.26 3.92
CA TYR A 74 5.84 -7.84 3.78
C TYR A 74 4.91 -7.60 2.60
N GLN A 75 3.88 -6.77 2.79
CA GLN A 75 2.98 -6.33 1.74
C GLN A 75 2.74 -4.82 1.84
N PHE A 76 2.64 -4.09 0.72
CA PHE A 76 2.46 -2.63 0.76
C PHE A 76 1.10 -2.17 1.34
N SER A 77 0.11 -3.08 1.39
CA SER A 77 -1.24 -2.83 1.89
C SER A 77 -1.90 -4.08 2.45
N GLU A 78 -3.07 -3.90 3.09
CA GLU A 78 -3.91 -5.01 3.56
C GLU A 78 -4.53 -5.79 2.40
N GLY A 79 -3.81 -6.77 1.88
CA GLY A 79 -4.37 -7.87 1.09
C GLY A 79 -4.95 -7.51 -0.29
N PHE A 80 -4.99 -8.54 -1.14
CA PHE A 80 -5.55 -8.65 -2.51
C PHE A 80 -5.23 -7.60 -3.58
N TYR A 81 -4.81 -6.38 -3.24
CA TYR A 81 -4.66 -5.24 -4.15
C TYR A 81 -3.26 -4.62 -4.16
N GLU A 82 -2.25 -5.32 -3.62
CA GLU A 82 -0.86 -4.86 -3.63
C GLU A 82 -0.35 -4.56 -5.05
N ASP A 83 -0.82 -5.30 -6.04
CA ASP A 83 -0.59 -5.05 -7.45
C ASP A 83 -1.17 -3.72 -7.92
N LEU A 84 -2.29 -3.26 -7.36
CA LEU A 84 -2.88 -1.95 -7.67
C LEU A 84 -2.08 -0.79 -7.08
N ASP A 85 -1.52 -0.94 -5.88
CA ASP A 85 -0.63 0.08 -5.29
C ASP A 85 0.64 0.28 -6.13
N LEU A 86 1.10 -0.80 -6.78
CA LEU A 86 2.23 -0.77 -7.69
C LEU A 86 1.84 -0.30 -9.10
N ALA A 87 0.56 -0.38 -9.49
CA ALA A 87 0.08 -0.08 -10.84
C ALA A 87 -0.07 1.43 -11.14
N GLU A 88 0.94 2.22 -10.78
CA GLU A 88 1.05 3.62 -11.16
C GLU A 88 2.20 3.84 -12.16
N MET A 89 2.00 4.69 -13.17
CA MET A 89 2.99 4.94 -14.23
C MET A 89 4.36 5.39 -13.71
N LYS A 90 4.39 6.11 -12.57
CA LYS A 90 5.63 6.53 -11.91
C LYS A 90 6.49 5.35 -11.43
N TYR A 91 5.88 4.18 -11.18
CA TYR A 91 6.57 2.96 -10.76
C TYR A 91 6.94 2.04 -11.91
N LEU A 92 6.50 2.30 -13.15
CA LEU A 92 6.79 1.46 -14.32
C LEU A 92 8.28 1.12 -14.48
N PRO A 93 9.24 2.06 -14.36
CA PRO A 93 10.67 1.72 -14.48
C PRO A 93 11.15 0.73 -13.42
N MET A 94 10.61 0.81 -12.21
CA MET A 94 10.93 -0.11 -11.09
C MET A 94 10.36 -1.50 -11.34
N LEU A 95 9.12 -1.58 -11.85
CA LEU A 95 8.47 -2.85 -12.18
C LEU A 95 9.18 -3.58 -13.33
N LEU A 96 9.58 -2.87 -14.38
CA LEU A 96 10.30 -3.47 -15.52
C LEU A 96 11.65 -4.06 -15.08
N ARG A 97 12.42 -3.33 -14.25
CA ARG A 97 13.66 -3.85 -13.66
C ARG A 97 13.44 -5.16 -12.88
N ALA A 98 12.35 -5.25 -12.12
CA ALA A 98 12.04 -6.44 -11.32
C ALA A 98 11.65 -7.65 -12.17
N ILE A 99 11.01 -7.45 -13.33
CA ILE A 99 10.72 -8.54 -14.27
C ILE A 99 11.99 -9.05 -14.94
N ASP A 100 12.86 -8.15 -15.38
CA ASP A 100 14.11 -8.50 -16.07
C ASP A 100 15.14 -9.17 -15.14
N ASP A 101 15.05 -8.95 -13.83
CA ASP A 101 15.91 -9.58 -12.84
C ASP A 101 15.55 -11.07 -12.63
N LYS A 102 16.47 -11.95 -13.04
CA LYS A 102 16.35 -13.40 -12.91
C LYS A 102 16.35 -13.87 -11.45
N ASN A 103 16.95 -13.10 -10.54
CA ASN A 103 17.03 -13.42 -9.12
C ASN A 103 15.87 -12.85 -8.32
N PHE A 104 15.00 -12.06 -8.94
CA PHE A 104 13.85 -11.47 -8.27
C PHE A 104 12.88 -12.56 -7.77
N PRO A 105 12.43 -12.52 -6.50
CA PRO A 105 11.63 -13.60 -5.92
C PRO A 105 10.34 -13.89 -6.68
N ASN A 106 10.09 -15.15 -7.01
CA ASN A 106 8.96 -15.56 -7.84
C ASN A 106 7.60 -15.14 -7.25
N SER A 107 7.44 -15.21 -5.93
CA SER A 107 6.20 -14.79 -5.24
C SER A 107 5.90 -13.30 -5.47
N LYS A 108 6.93 -12.46 -5.42
CA LYS A 108 6.84 -11.00 -5.66
C LYS A 108 6.74 -10.69 -7.15
N LYS A 109 7.40 -11.47 -8.00
CA LYS A 109 7.33 -11.35 -9.46
C LYS A 109 5.90 -11.48 -9.97
N ALA A 110 5.10 -12.37 -9.37
CA ALA A 110 3.68 -12.51 -9.71
C ALA A 110 2.89 -11.21 -9.44
N VAL A 111 3.18 -10.51 -8.35
CA VAL A 111 2.57 -9.21 -8.02
C VAL A 111 2.99 -8.14 -9.03
N VAL A 112 4.27 -8.09 -9.38
CA VAL A 112 4.80 -7.17 -10.40
C VAL A 112 4.13 -7.38 -11.76
N VAL A 113 3.96 -8.65 -12.19
CA VAL A 113 3.27 -8.97 -13.45
C VAL A 113 1.83 -8.46 -13.43
N LYS A 114 1.09 -8.69 -12.33
CA LYS A 114 -0.28 -8.19 -12.19
C LYS A 114 -0.35 -6.67 -12.25
N ALA A 115 0.57 -5.97 -11.58
CA ALA A 115 0.67 -4.52 -11.62
C ALA A 115 0.91 -4.00 -13.05
N LEU A 116 1.80 -4.66 -13.81
CA LEU A 116 2.05 -4.35 -15.21
C LEU A 116 0.82 -4.61 -16.10
N CYS A 117 0.07 -5.70 -15.86
CA CYS A 117 -1.18 -5.97 -16.57
C CYS A 117 -2.24 -4.89 -16.29
N ALA A 118 -2.37 -4.46 -15.04
CA ALA A 118 -3.28 -3.37 -14.66
C ALA A 118 -2.86 -2.04 -15.32
N LEU A 119 -1.56 -1.73 -15.34
CA LEU A 119 -1.03 -0.57 -16.05
C LEU A 119 -1.34 -0.64 -17.55
N TRP A 120 -1.10 -1.78 -18.19
CA TRP A 120 -1.40 -1.96 -19.61
C TRP A 120 -2.89 -1.76 -19.88
N TYR A 121 -3.76 -2.38 -19.08
CA TYR A 121 -5.21 -2.23 -19.21
C TYR A 121 -5.67 -0.77 -19.05
N ASN A 122 -5.12 -0.03 -18.08
CA ASN A 122 -5.51 1.36 -17.82
C ASN A 122 -4.98 2.36 -18.84
N ASN A 123 -3.94 2.01 -19.61
CA ASN A 123 -3.24 2.96 -20.50
C ASN A 123 -3.34 2.59 -21.99
N CYS A 124 -3.97 1.46 -22.34
CA CYS A 124 -4.22 1.09 -23.71
C CYS A 124 -5.68 1.32 -24.10
N GLU A 125 -5.89 1.92 -25.26
CA GLU A 125 -7.20 1.96 -25.88
C GLU A 125 -7.53 0.57 -26.41
N PHE A 126 -8.48 -0.10 -25.77
CA PHE A 126 -9.07 -1.29 -26.36
C PHE A 126 -10.08 -0.86 -27.41
N PRO A 127 -10.06 -1.46 -28.61
CA PRO A 127 -11.14 -1.22 -29.57
C PRO A 127 -12.45 -1.56 -28.87
N LYS A 128 -13.40 -0.62 -28.89
CA LYS A 128 -14.77 -0.88 -28.46
C LYS A 128 -15.26 -2.01 -29.35
N SER A 129 -15.28 -3.23 -28.82
CA SER A 129 -15.70 -4.37 -29.61
C SER A 129 -17.15 -4.19 -30.01
N ASP A 130 -17.47 -4.53 -31.26
CA ASP A 130 -18.85 -4.71 -31.76
C ASP A 130 -19.62 -5.85 -31.04
N TYR A 131 -19.11 -6.38 -29.92
CA TYR A 131 -19.75 -7.37 -29.06
C TYR A 131 -20.61 -6.72 -27.96
N ALA A 132 -21.34 -5.66 -28.30
CA ALA A 132 -22.55 -5.32 -27.57
C ALA A 132 -23.65 -6.28 -28.05
N HIS A 133 -23.79 -7.41 -27.35
CA HIS A 133 -25.01 -8.21 -27.39
C HIS A 133 -25.96 -7.74 -26.29
#